data_AF-A0A822B2E4-F1
#
_entry.id   AF-A0A822B2E4-F1
#
_cell.length_a   1.000
_cell.length_b   1.000
_cell.length_c   1.000
_cell.angle_alpha   90.00
_cell.angle_beta   90.00
_cell.angle_gamma   90.00
#
_symmetry.space_group_name_H-M   'P 1'
#
loop_
_entity.id
_entity.type
_entity.pdbx_description
1 polymer ?
#
loop_
_entity_poly.entity_id
_entity_poly.type
_entity_poly.pdbx_seq_one_letter_code
_entity_poly.pdbx_strand_id
1 'polypeptide(L)'
;FPSGVAVIVHCANDVIIADNSIHHHRNSGISAGSVLGYKESYTSNIIIQNNYIYNIGQHILCDQGGIYTLGIQPGTIIDGNVIKNVFSYAIFMWGIYLDEGTSQVIVSNNIVYNTGWASFFQHYGANNTIVNNVFACASVNPAPHSDDTDPDGDIHIGLAENHTSIIFTRNIIYDTFQGEKHSVYLSSPNVIAPFNDTVYYNPYGTSLLFGSQQVSFIEWQKTGQDNNSVIADPLFIGDVNQCDFFTIRSDSPAAKLGFANITKLSKWTSGCDANDENDNNQFYHW
;
A
#
# COMPACT_ATOMS: atom_id res chain seq x y z
N PHE A 1 -10.64 -14.11 -18.78
CA PHE A 1 -11.29 -12.78 -18.80
C PHE A 1 -10.28 -11.74 -18.33
N PRO A 2 -10.00 -10.68 -19.10
CA PRO A 2 -9.02 -9.64 -18.72
C PRO A 2 -9.34 -8.95 -17.40
N SER A 3 -10.62 -8.76 -17.07
CA SER A 3 -11.10 -8.14 -15.82
C SER A 3 -11.30 -9.12 -14.66
N GLY A 4 -10.82 -10.37 -14.77
CA GLY A 4 -10.95 -11.34 -13.70
C GLY A 4 -10.04 -11.02 -12.52
N VAL A 5 -10.62 -10.96 -11.31
CA VAL A 5 -9.91 -10.90 -10.03
C VAL A 5 -9.61 -12.33 -9.55
N ALA A 6 -8.49 -12.56 -8.86
CA ALA A 6 -8.12 -13.92 -8.42
C ALA A 6 -9.06 -14.48 -7.35
N VAL A 7 -9.32 -13.69 -6.31
CA VAL A 7 -10.24 -14.03 -5.22
C VAL A 7 -11.23 -12.88 -5.04
N ILE A 8 -12.52 -13.21 -5.04
CA ILE A 8 -13.60 -12.23 -4.92
C ILE A 8 -14.54 -12.63 -3.78
N VAL A 9 -14.82 -11.69 -2.88
CA VAL A 9 -15.75 -11.88 -1.76
C VAL A 9 -16.72 -10.71 -1.71
N HIS A 10 -17.93 -10.95 -2.20
CA HIS A 10 -19.01 -9.95 -2.20
C HIS A 10 -20.19 -10.49 -1.38
N CYS A 11 -20.77 -9.63 -0.53
CA CYS A 11 -21.95 -9.96 0.29
C CYS A 11 -21.77 -11.22 1.15
N ALA A 12 -20.62 -11.36 1.81
CA ALA A 12 -20.31 -12.49 2.67
C ALA A 12 -19.71 -12.04 4.00
N ASN A 13 -19.93 -12.82 5.05
CA ASN A 13 -19.38 -12.55 6.38
C ASN A 13 -18.55 -13.73 6.87
N ASP A 14 -17.64 -13.45 7.81
CA ASP A 14 -16.83 -14.47 8.51
C ASP A 14 -15.97 -15.31 7.54
N VAL A 15 -15.34 -14.64 6.57
CA VAL A 15 -14.52 -15.27 5.53
C VAL A 15 -13.05 -15.12 5.86
N ILE A 16 -12.29 -16.20 5.71
CA ILE A 16 -10.83 -16.21 5.84
C ILE A 16 -10.23 -16.48 4.45
N ILE A 17 -9.47 -15.52 3.94
CA ILE A 17 -8.61 -15.67 2.77
C ILE A 17 -7.19 -15.69 3.29
N ALA A 18 -6.68 -16.89 3.58
CA ALA A 18 -5.36 -17.04 4.19
C ALA A 18 -4.44 -17.97 3.42
N ASP A 19 -3.14 -17.69 3.55
CA ASP A 19 -2.05 -18.56 3.12
C ASP A 19 -2.01 -18.88 1.60
N ASN A 20 -2.59 -18.03 0.76
CA ASN A 20 -2.57 -18.20 -0.70
C ASN A 20 -1.28 -17.65 -1.35
N SER A 21 -0.98 -18.13 -2.56
CA SER A 21 -0.03 -17.52 -3.50
C SER A 21 -0.83 -17.09 -4.73
N ILE A 22 -0.91 -15.79 -4.99
CA ILE A 22 -1.74 -15.18 -6.03
C ILE A 22 -0.82 -14.40 -6.96
N HIS A 23 -0.77 -14.75 -8.24
CA HIS A 23 0.18 -14.11 -9.13
C HIS A 23 -0.22 -14.12 -10.60
N HIS A 24 0.35 -13.19 -11.37
CA HIS A 24 0.17 -13.11 -12.82
C HIS A 24 -1.31 -12.97 -13.23
N HIS A 25 -2.07 -12.22 -12.42
CA HIS A 25 -3.46 -11.84 -12.73
C HIS A 25 -3.49 -10.50 -13.45
N ARG A 26 -4.44 -10.31 -14.37
CA ARG A 26 -4.56 -9.11 -15.23
C ARG A 26 -5.32 -7.93 -14.59
N ASN A 27 -5.93 -8.17 -13.44
CA ASN A 27 -6.54 -7.18 -12.56
C ASN A 27 -6.12 -7.55 -11.12
N SER A 28 -6.71 -6.92 -10.12
CA SER A 28 -6.52 -7.09 -8.69
C SER A 28 -6.35 -8.53 -8.23
N GLY A 29 -5.54 -8.71 -7.18
CA GLY A 29 -5.32 -10.03 -6.56
C GLY A 29 -6.55 -10.46 -5.77
N ILE A 30 -6.88 -9.71 -4.72
CA ILE A 30 -8.05 -9.97 -3.85
C ILE A 30 -8.99 -8.78 -3.93
N SER A 31 -10.28 -9.02 -4.12
CA SER A 31 -11.35 -8.03 -3.99
C SER A 31 -12.34 -8.44 -2.91
N ALA A 32 -12.59 -7.54 -1.95
CA ALA A 32 -13.55 -7.77 -0.87
C ALA A 32 -14.51 -6.58 -0.70
N GLY A 33 -15.81 -6.88 -0.69
CA GLY A 33 -16.88 -5.88 -0.63
C GLY A 33 -17.36 -5.43 -2.00
N SER A 34 -18.54 -4.80 -2.04
CA SER A 34 -19.23 -4.49 -3.30
C SER A 34 -20.14 -3.26 -3.24
N VAL A 35 -20.10 -2.50 -2.15
CA VAL A 35 -21.02 -1.38 -1.91
C VAL A 35 -20.27 -0.06 -2.04
N LEU A 36 -20.66 0.73 -3.02
CA LEU A 36 -20.13 2.07 -3.21
C LEU A 36 -20.62 3.02 -2.09
N GLY A 37 -19.67 3.66 -1.42
CA GLY A 37 -19.89 4.65 -0.38
C GLY A 37 -20.32 4.03 0.96
N TYR A 38 -21.11 4.78 1.73
CA TYR A 38 -21.48 4.44 3.11
C TYR A 38 -22.84 3.75 3.27
N LYS A 39 -23.37 3.16 2.19
CA LYS A 39 -24.59 2.37 2.30
C LYS A 39 -24.32 1.10 3.11
N GLU A 40 -25.40 0.49 3.58
CA GLU A 40 -25.32 -0.79 4.29
C GLU A 40 -24.56 -1.83 3.44
N SER A 41 -23.50 -2.36 4.03
CA SER A 41 -22.65 -3.39 3.45
C SER A 41 -22.99 -4.73 4.08
N TYR A 42 -23.09 -5.76 3.25
CA TYR A 42 -23.29 -7.15 3.67
C TYR A 42 -21.98 -7.94 3.68
N THR A 43 -20.84 -7.23 3.72
CA THR A 43 -19.50 -7.82 3.83
C THR A 43 -18.85 -7.35 5.12
N SER A 44 -18.51 -8.29 6.01
CA SER A 44 -17.91 -7.99 7.32
C SER A 44 -17.11 -9.17 7.86
N ASN A 45 -16.26 -8.92 8.86
CA ASN A 45 -15.42 -9.95 9.49
C ASN A 45 -14.56 -10.75 8.48
N ILE A 46 -13.96 -10.06 7.51
CA ILE A 46 -13.08 -10.69 6.52
C ILE A 46 -11.64 -10.68 7.04
N ILE A 47 -11.00 -11.84 7.08
CA ILE A 47 -9.58 -11.95 7.43
C ILE A 47 -8.80 -12.26 6.15
N ILE A 48 -8.02 -11.29 5.67
CA ILE A 48 -7.11 -11.46 4.55
C ILE A 48 -5.70 -11.54 5.12
N GLN A 49 -5.18 -12.77 5.30
CA GLN A 49 -3.98 -12.99 6.09
C GLN A 49 -2.88 -13.81 5.41
N ASN A 50 -1.63 -13.42 5.58
CA ASN A 50 -0.44 -14.18 5.14
C ASN A 50 -0.48 -14.59 3.65
N ASN A 51 -1.18 -13.84 2.80
CA ASN A 51 -1.18 -14.09 1.36
C ASN A 51 0.11 -13.53 0.75
N TYR A 52 0.63 -14.23 -0.25
CA TYR A 52 1.71 -13.71 -1.09
C TYR A 52 1.13 -13.36 -2.46
N ILE A 53 1.10 -12.07 -2.78
CA ILE A 53 0.45 -11.52 -3.97
C ILE A 53 1.53 -10.85 -4.81
N TYR A 54 1.74 -11.28 -6.06
CA TYR A 54 2.81 -10.71 -6.87
C TYR A 54 2.56 -10.71 -8.37
N ASN A 55 3.16 -9.75 -9.09
CA ASN A 55 3.02 -9.58 -10.55
C ASN A 55 1.54 -9.44 -10.94
N ILE A 56 0.89 -8.41 -10.40
CA ILE A 56 -0.53 -8.13 -10.59
C ILE A 56 -0.72 -7.04 -11.64
N GLY A 57 -1.79 -7.16 -12.42
CA GLY A 57 -2.22 -6.25 -13.47
C GLY A 57 -1.62 -6.52 -14.85
N GLN A 58 -0.40 -7.06 -14.91
CA GLN A 58 0.29 -7.45 -16.15
C GLN A 58 0.23 -6.39 -17.26
N HIS A 59 0.20 -5.11 -16.90
CA HIS A 59 0.07 -4.00 -17.84
C HIS A 59 -1.18 -4.06 -18.75
N ILE A 60 -2.31 -4.60 -18.27
CA ILE A 60 -3.55 -4.73 -19.07
C ILE A 60 -4.64 -3.72 -18.65
N LEU A 61 -5.04 -3.71 -17.39
CA LEU A 61 -6.13 -2.84 -16.87
C LEU A 61 -5.61 -1.90 -15.80
N CYS A 62 -6.25 -0.74 -15.69
CA CYS A 62 -6.03 0.27 -14.64
C CYS A 62 -7.04 0.09 -13.49
N ASP A 63 -6.90 0.95 -12.46
CA ASP A 63 -7.82 1.05 -11.31
C ASP A 63 -7.93 -0.28 -10.56
N GLN A 64 -6.82 -0.66 -9.95
CA GLN A 64 -6.64 -1.98 -9.34
C GLN A 64 -5.73 -1.92 -8.12
N GLY A 65 -5.78 -2.98 -7.31
CA GLY A 65 -4.76 -3.19 -6.29
C GLY A 65 -4.41 -4.65 -6.03
N GLY A 66 -3.27 -4.88 -5.38
CA GLY A 66 -2.93 -6.22 -4.88
C GLY A 66 -4.03 -6.76 -3.96
N ILE A 67 -4.50 -5.92 -3.03
CA ILE A 67 -5.72 -6.11 -2.25
C ILE A 67 -6.60 -4.87 -2.44
N TYR A 68 -7.83 -5.09 -2.88
CA TYR A 68 -8.86 -4.09 -3.11
C TYR A 68 -10.03 -4.31 -2.15
N THR A 69 -10.53 -3.25 -1.53
CA THR A 69 -11.74 -3.30 -0.71
C THR A 69 -12.73 -2.20 -1.07
N LEU A 70 -14.02 -2.45 -0.83
CA LEU A 70 -15.07 -1.49 -1.11
C LEU A 70 -16.18 -1.49 -0.04
N GLY A 71 -16.60 -0.30 0.41
CA GLY A 71 -17.69 -0.10 1.37
C GLY A 71 -17.35 -0.40 2.83
N ILE A 72 -18.28 -0.11 3.75
CA ILE A 72 -18.10 -0.29 5.19
C ILE A 72 -17.91 -1.78 5.55
N GLN A 73 -16.83 -2.14 6.26
CA GLN A 73 -16.48 -3.55 6.52
C GLN A 73 -15.95 -3.74 7.96
N PRO A 74 -16.81 -3.64 8.99
CA PRO A 74 -16.39 -3.84 10.38
C PRO A 74 -15.87 -5.25 10.59
N GLY A 75 -14.86 -5.37 11.46
CA GLY A 75 -14.22 -6.65 11.79
C GLY A 75 -13.29 -7.19 10.71
N THR A 76 -13.14 -6.48 9.58
CA THR A 76 -12.21 -6.87 8.51
C THR A 76 -10.77 -6.49 8.86
N ILE A 77 -9.86 -7.44 8.65
CA ILE A 77 -8.43 -7.31 8.95
C ILE A 77 -7.63 -7.79 7.73
N ILE A 78 -6.70 -6.95 7.27
CA ILE A 78 -5.71 -7.24 6.23
C ILE A 78 -4.36 -7.35 6.93
N ASP A 79 -3.90 -8.57 7.21
CA ASP A 79 -2.79 -8.83 8.12
C ASP A 79 -1.66 -9.69 7.52
N GLY A 80 -0.39 -9.31 7.69
CA GLY A 80 0.73 -10.21 7.40
C GLY A 80 0.91 -10.55 5.91
N ASN A 81 0.24 -9.84 4.99
CA ASN A 81 0.35 -10.12 3.56
C ASN A 81 1.65 -9.54 2.99
N VAL A 82 2.16 -10.17 1.94
CA VAL A 82 3.27 -9.64 1.16
C VAL A 82 2.76 -9.37 -0.26
N ILE A 83 2.86 -8.12 -0.71
CA ILE A 83 2.37 -7.67 -2.01
C ILE A 83 3.55 -7.05 -2.76
N LYS A 84 3.86 -7.55 -3.96
CA LYS A 84 4.90 -6.94 -4.80
C LYS A 84 4.53 -6.84 -6.27
N ASN A 85 5.15 -5.91 -6.98
CA ASN A 85 5.06 -5.79 -8.44
C ASN A 85 3.60 -5.62 -8.91
N VAL A 86 2.99 -4.50 -8.55
CA VAL A 86 1.63 -4.15 -8.97
C VAL A 86 1.70 -3.07 -10.04
N PHE A 87 1.40 -3.44 -11.29
CA PHE A 87 1.51 -2.56 -12.44
C PHE A 87 0.31 -2.66 -13.40
N SER A 88 -0.14 -1.52 -13.92
CA SER A 88 -1.20 -1.41 -14.93
C SER A 88 -0.66 -0.95 -16.28
N TYR A 89 -1.55 -0.92 -17.27
CA TYR A 89 -1.25 -0.39 -18.60
C TYR A 89 -0.88 1.09 -18.56
N ALA A 90 -1.53 1.88 -17.70
CA ALA A 90 -1.39 3.34 -17.65
C ALA A 90 -1.36 3.86 -16.21
N ILE A 91 -2.51 4.03 -15.56
CA ILE A 91 -2.62 4.72 -14.26
C ILE A 91 -3.31 3.85 -13.20
N PHE A 92 -3.31 4.30 -11.95
CA PHE A 92 -4.13 3.76 -10.84
C PHE A 92 -3.84 2.29 -10.51
N MET A 93 -2.66 2.05 -9.96
CA MET A 93 -2.12 0.71 -9.66
C MET A 93 -1.50 0.65 -8.26
N TRP A 94 -2.30 0.25 -7.27
CA TRP A 94 -1.93 0.39 -5.86
C TRP A 94 -1.61 -0.95 -5.19
N GLY A 95 -0.81 -0.93 -4.13
CA GLY A 95 -0.54 -2.14 -3.36
C GLY A 95 -1.76 -2.62 -2.57
N ILE A 96 -2.15 -1.83 -1.58
CA ILE A 96 -3.43 -1.96 -0.86
C ILE A 96 -4.30 -0.76 -1.23
N TYR A 97 -5.48 -1.05 -1.76
CA TYR A 97 -6.43 -0.07 -2.24
C TYR A 97 -7.73 -0.16 -1.42
N LEU A 98 -7.91 0.79 -0.51
CA LEU A 98 -9.14 1.00 0.23
C LEU A 98 -10.03 1.96 -0.56
N ASP A 99 -10.83 1.42 -1.47
CA ASP A 99 -11.68 2.20 -2.36
C ASP A 99 -12.95 2.69 -1.66
N GLU A 100 -13.72 3.50 -2.37
CA GLU A 100 -14.95 4.19 -2.03
C GLU A 100 -15.76 3.57 -0.87
N GLY A 101 -15.70 4.27 0.27
CA GLY A 101 -16.46 3.95 1.47
C GLY A 101 -15.82 2.89 2.37
N THR A 102 -14.64 2.34 2.02
CA THR A 102 -13.94 1.38 2.88
C THR A 102 -13.74 1.97 4.26
N SER A 103 -14.33 1.31 5.27
CA SER A 103 -14.37 1.85 6.63
C SER A 103 -14.27 0.75 7.67
N GLN A 104 -13.66 1.09 8.82
CA GLN A 104 -13.49 0.21 9.98
C GLN A 104 -12.62 -1.03 9.70
N VAL A 105 -11.69 -0.90 8.75
CA VAL A 105 -10.71 -1.94 8.39
C VAL A 105 -9.40 -1.72 9.14
N ILE A 106 -8.79 -2.81 9.60
CA ILE A 106 -7.41 -2.80 10.14
C ILE A 106 -6.47 -3.35 9.07
N VAL A 107 -5.48 -2.57 8.68
CA VAL A 107 -4.39 -2.97 7.79
C VAL A 107 -3.12 -3.07 8.62
N SER A 108 -2.65 -4.29 8.88
CA SER A 108 -1.53 -4.53 9.78
C SER A 108 -0.47 -5.48 9.28
N ASN A 109 0.79 -5.27 9.69
CA ASN A 109 1.86 -6.24 9.45
C ASN A 109 2.08 -6.63 7.98
N ASN A 110 1.65 -5.80 7.02
CA ASN A 110 1.83 -6.09 5.59
C ASN A 110 3.17 -5.54 5.11
N ILE A 111 3.77 -6.21 4.13
CA ILE A 111 4.92 -5.71 3.37
C ILE A 111 4.46 -5.51 1.94
N VAL A 112 4.47 -4.27 1.50
CA VAL A 112 3.99 -3.87 0.17
C VAL A 112 5.10 -3.10 -0.52
N TYR A 113 5.48 -3.55 -1.72
CA TYR A 113 6.58 -2.91 -2.41
C TYR A 113 6.55 -3.02 -3.93
N ASN A 114 7.33 -2.17 -4.59
CA ASN A 114 7.44 -2.13 -6.05
C ASN A 114 6.06 -1.98 -6.71
N THR A 115 5.38 -0.87 -6.38
CA THR A 115 4.07 -0.51 -6.91
C THR A 115 4.22 0.68 -7.85
N GLY A 116 3.57 0.66 -9.01
CA GLY A 116 3.71 1.76 -9.96
C GLY A 116 3.12 3.08 -9.46
N TRP A 117 2.08 3.01 -8.62
CA TRP A 117 1.52 4.12 -7.85
C TRP A 117 1.76 3.88 -6.35
N ALA A 118 1.03 4.56 -5.46
CA ALA A 118 1.16 4.39 -4.02
C ALA A 118 1.05 2.91 -3.57
N SER A 119 1.88 2.54 -2.61
CA SER A 119 1.78 1.23 -1.97
C SER A 119 0.52 1.12 -1.09
N PHE A 120 0.02 2.26 -0.59
CA PHE A 120 -1.30 2.35 0.02
C PHE A 120 -2.07 3.53 -0.56
N PHE A 121 -3.29 3.26 -1.03
CA PHE A 121 -4.23 4.29 -1.44
C PHE A 121 -5.56 4.11 -0.74
N GLN A 122 -6.10 5.22 -0.25
CA GLN A 122 -7.49 5.32 0.17
C GLN A 122 -8.20 6.38 -0.67
N HIS A 123 -9.30 6.04 -1.31
CA HIS A 123 -10.09 7.03 -2.04
C HIS A 123 -10.90 7.89 -1.06
N TYR A 124 -11.94 7.30 -0.45
CA TYR A 124 -12.67 7.87 0.69
C TYR A 124 -13.19 6.76 1.60
N GLY A 125 -13.40 7.06 2.87
CA GLY A 125 -13.61 6.04 3.90
C GLY A 125 -13.39 6.56 5.31
N ALA A 126 -13.81 5.80 6.31
CA ALA A 126 -13.81 6.24 7.71
C ALA A 126 -13.18 5.25 8.68
N ASN A 127 -12.40 5.78 9.63
CA ASN A 127 -11.90 5.05 10.80
C ASN A 127 -11.12 3.76 10.47
N ASN A 128 -10.35 3.76 9.37
CA ASN A 128 -9.42 2.66 9.09
C ASN A 128 -8.15 2.83 9.93
N THR A 129 -7.52 1.73 10.32
CA THR A 129 -6.26 1.75 11.08
C THR A 129 -5.16 1.09 10.27
N ILE A 130 -4.12 1.85 9.95
CA ILE A 130 -2.97 1.40 9.17
C ILE A 130 -1.77 1.33 10.12
N VAL A 131 -1.38 0.12 10.51
CA VAL A 131 -0.42 -0.07 11.61
C VAL A 131 0.61 -1.16 11.38
N ASN A 132 1.88 -0.89 11.70
CA ASN A 132 2.93 -1.92 11.65
C ASN A 132 3.18 -2.50 10.25
N ASN A 133 2.98 -1.72 9.19
CA ASN A 133 3.25 -2.14 7.81
C ASN A 133 4.60 -1.60 7.34
N VAL A 134 5.18 -2.26 6.32
CA VAL A 134 6.26 -1.70 5.51
C VAL A 134 5.72 -1.41 4.12
N PHE A 135 5.87 -0.15 3.70
CA PHE A 135 5.58 0.30 2.34
C PHE A 135 6.90 0.75 1.72
N ALA A 136 7.29 0.17 0.57
CA ALA A 136 8.62 0.41 0.01
C ALA A 136 8.62 0.50 -1.52
N CYS A 137 9.52 1.30 -2.09
CA CYS A 137 9.73 1.36 -3.54
C CYS A 137 8.44 1.64 -4.35
N ALA A 138 7.56 2.52 -3.85
CA ALA A 138 6.36 2.93 -4.57
C ALA A 138 6.67 4.10 -5.51
N SER A 139 5.95 4.21 -6.63
CA SER A 139 5.99 5.39 -7.51
C SER A 139 7.40 5.78 -8.02
N VAL A 140 8.30 4.80 -8.15
CA VAL A 140 9.71 5.06 -8.53
C VAL A 140 9.92 5.24 -10.03
N ASN A 141 8.96 4.82 -10.84
CA ASN A 141 8.98 4.93 -12.29
C ASN A 141 8.11 6.11 -12.73
N PRO A 142 8.44 6.80 -13.84
CA PRO A 142 7.53 7.79 -14.42
C PRO A 142 6.23 7.12 -14.89
N ALA A 143 5.21 7.94 -15.17
CA ALA A 143 3.98 7.46 -15.77
C ALA A 143 4.26 6.68 -17.08
N PRO A 144 3.52 5.58 -17.37
CA PRO A 144 3.78 4.75 -18.54
C PRO A 144 3.65 5.49 -19.89
N HIS A 145 2.78 6.50 -19.97
CA HIS A 145 2.62 7.36 -21.13
C HIS A 145 2.80 8.84 -20.79
N SER A 146 3.17 9.66 -21.77
CA SER A 146 3.46 11.09 -21.57
C SER A 146 2.27 11.93 -21.10
N ASP A 147 1.05 11.48 -21.41
CA ASP A 147 -0.19 12.21 -21.14
C ASP A 147 -0.91 11.66 -19.90
N ASP A 148 -0.36 10.60 -19.29
CA ASP A 148 -0.87 10.03 -18.04
C ASP A 148 -0.52 10.96 -16.86
N THR A 149 -1.35 10.91 -15.82
CA THR A 149 -1.06 11.62 -14.57
C THR A 149 0.20 11.06 -13.92
N ASP A 150 0.95 11.90 -13.22
CA ASP A 150 2.10 11.45 -12.44
C ASP A 150 1.68 10.47 -11.33
N PRO A 151 2.57 9.54 -10.94
CA PRO A 151 2.37 8.68 -9.77
C PRO A 151 2.18 9.46 -8.45
N ASP A 152 1.48 8.81 -7.52
CA ASP A 152 1.03 9.42 -6.26
C ASP A 152 2.14 9.74 -5.24
N GLY A 153 3.25 9.00 -5.29
CA GLY A 153 4.18 8.87 -4.17
C GLY A 153 4.01 7.55 -3.39
N ASP A 154 4.38 7.52 -2.11
CA ASP A 154 4.33 6.29 -1.31
C ASP A 154 2.92 5.96 -0.78
N ILE A 155 2.23 6.97 -0.23
CA ILE A 155 0.93 6.86 0.42
C ILE A 155 0.01 7.97 -0.08
N HIS A 156 -1.24 7.65 -0.45
CA HIS A 156 -2.18 8.65 -0.93
C HIS A 156 -3.60 8.50 -0.36
N ILE A 157 -4.20 9.61 0.07
CA ILE A 157 -5.61 9.71 0.46
C ILE A 157 -6.34 10.69 -0.47
N GLY A 158 -7.18 10.16 -1.35
CA GLY A 158 -7.75 10.87 -2.50
C GLY A 158 -8.78 11.94 -2.14
N LEU A 159 -9.62 11.74 -1.13
CA LEU A 159 -10.70 12.68 -0.77
C LEU A 159 -10.74 13.01 0.73
N ALA A 160 -11.14 14.25 1.01
CA ALA A 160 -11.35 14.75 2.36
C ALA A 160 -12.83 14.68 2.77
N GLU A 161 -13.07 14.28 4.01
CA GLU A 161 -14.41 14.13 4.59
C GLU A 161 -14.42 14.68 6.02
N ASN A 162 -15.62 14.94 6.56
CA ASN A 162 -15.78 15.54 7.90
C ASN A 162 -15.71 14.50 9.04
N HIS A 163 -14.80 13.54 8.92
CA HIS A 163 -14.49 12.51 9.91
C HIS A 163 -13.06 12.00 9.71
N THR A 164 -12.55 11.22 10.66
CA THR A 164 -11.23 10.59 10.53
C THR A 164 -11.25 9.58 9.38
N SER A 165 -10.34 9.76 8.42
CA SER A 165 -10.15 8.86 7.28
C SER A 165 -9.38 7.61 7.70
N ILE A 166 -8.15 7.82 8.15
CA ILE A 166 -7.26 6.77 8.66
C ILE A 166 -6.57 7.20 9.94
N ILE A 167 -6.17 6.23 10.75
CA ILE A 167 -5.14 6.38 11.79
C ILE A 167 -3.91 5.64 11.28
N PHE A 168 -2.81 6.37 11.05
CA PHE A 168 -1.58 5.82 10.49
C PHE A 168 -0.50 5.79 11.57
N THR A 169 -0.06 4.60 11.99
CA THR A 169 0.89 4.53 13.11
C THR A 169 1.85 3.36 13.05
N ARG A 170 3.08 3.53 13.54
CA ARG A 170 4.09 2.46 13.59
C ARG A 170 4.37 1.82 12.25
N ASN A 171 4.33 2.56 11.15
CA ASN A 171 4.69 2.01 9.85
C ASN A 171 6.15 2.36 9.51
N ILE A 172 6.70 1.70 8.50
CA ILE A 172 7.96 2.07 7.87
C ILE A 172 7.67 2.41 6.41
N ILE A 173 8.04 3.61 5.98
CA ILE A 173 8.11 3.97 4.56
C ILE A 173 9.57 3.93 4.14
N TYR A 174 9.90 3.00 3.24
CA TYR A 174 11.23 2.86 2.65
C TYR A 174 11.19 3.31 1.20
N ASP A 175 11.33 4.61 1.01
CA ASP A 175 11.31 5.29 -0.27
C ASP A 175 12.64 5.05 -0.99
N THR A 176 12.60 4.67 -2.26
CA THR A 176 13.81 4.44 -3.08
C THR A 176 13.83 5.30 -4.34
N PHE A 177 13.04 6.37 -4.40
CA PHE A 177 13.06 7.32 -5.50
C PHE A 177 14.43 7.99 -5.60
N GLN A 178 14.91 8.21 -6.82
CA GLN A 178 16.22 8.81 -7.11
C GLN A 178 16.06 10.13 -7.88
N GLY A 179 15.43 11.09 -7.23
CA GLY A 179 15.31 12.46 -7.74
C GLY A 179 15.39 13.50 -6.64
N GLU A 180 15.10 14.77 -6.97
CA GLU A 180 15.21 15.87 -6.02
C GLU A 180 14.19 15.74 -4.87
N LYS A 181 12.94 15.42 -5.22
CA LYS A 181 11.80 15.36 -4.29
C LYS A 181 10.89 14.19 -4.62
N HIS A 182 10.30 13.59 -3.59
CA HIS A 182 9.28 12.56 -3.73
C HIS A 182 8.20 12.74 -2.67
N SER A 183 6.96 12.39 -3.00
CA SER A 183 5.85 12.46 -2.06
C SER A 183 5.81 11.20 -1.22
N VAL A 184 5.99 11.34 0.09
CA VAL A 184 5.74 10.25 1.03
C VAL A 184 4.25 10.14 1.32
N TYR A 185 3.60 11.29 1.46
CA TYR A 185 2.19 11.38 1.76
C TYR A 185 1.54 12.45 0.90
N LEU A 186 0.65 12.03 0.01
CA LEU A 186 -0.22 12.90 -0.78
C LEU A 186 -1.65 12.84 -0.23
N SER A 187 -2.33 13.98 -0.22
CA SER A 187 -3.75 14.00 0.14
C SER A 187 -4.50 15.14 -0.51
N SER A 188 -5.82 14.98 -0.62
CA SER A 188 -6.72 16.13 -0.78
C SER A 188 -6.57 17.12 0.41
N PRO A 189 -6.83 18.43 0.21
CA PRO A 189 -6.87 19.40 1.31
C PRO A 189 -7.92 19.05 2.36
N ASN A 190 -7.60 19.27 3.64
CA ASN A 190 -8.49 19.06 4.80
C ASN A 190 -8.79 17.58 5.16
N VAL A 191 -8.05 16.61 4.62
CA VAL A 191 -8.11 15.21 5.10
C VAL A 191 -7.78 15.15 6.59
N ILE A 192 -8.61 14.43 7.36
CA ILE A 192 -8.37 14.17 8.78
C ILE A 192 -7.73 12.78 8.91
N ALA A 193 -6.40 12.74 8.92
CA ALA A 193 -5.64 11.52 9.10
C ALA A 193 -4.53 11.75 10.14
N PRO A 194 -4.67 11.26 11.38
CA PRO A 194 -3.59 11.32 12.36
C PRO A 194 -2.45 10.36 11.98
N PHE A 195 -1.24 10.91 11.90
CA PHE A 195 -0.01 10.15 11.74
C PHE A 195 0.80 10.19 13.05
N ASN A 196 1.40 9.05 13.43
CA ASN A 196 2.30 8.99 14.58
C ASN A 196 3.27 7.79 14.52
N ASP A 197 4.39 7.86 15.24
CA ASP A 197 5.31 6.73 15.49
C ASP A 197 5.82 6.02 14.22
N THR A 198 5.92 6.72 13.09
CA THR A 198 6.32 6.19 11.78
C THR A 198 7.79 6.50 11.49
N VAL A 199 8.47 5.60 10.79
CA VAL A 199 9.80 5.84 10.24
C VAL A 199 9.72 6.05 8.74
N TYR A 200 10.30 7.14 8.26
CA TYR A 200 10.47 7.43 6.84
C TYR A 200 11.95 7.37 6.49
N TYR A 201 12.29 6.81 5.36
CA TYR A 201 13.67 6.74 4.93
C TYR A 201 13.80 6.69 3.43
N ASN A 202 14.70 7.50 2.90
CA ASN A 202 15.21 7.37 1.54
C ASN A 202 16.74 7.28 1.59
N PRO A 203 17.34 6.19 1.08
CA PRO A 203 18.79 5.96 1.17
C PRO A 203 19.61 6.83 0.20
N TYR A 204 18.95 7.51 -0.75
CA TYR A 204 19.57 8.34 -1.78
C TYR A 204 19.56 9.84 -1.45
N GLY A 205 18.99 10.23 -0.31
CA GLY A 205 18.93 11.62 0.13
C GLY A 205 17.89 12.47 -0.60
N THR A 206 16.90 11.85 -1.25
CA THR A 206 15.75 12.56 -1.81
C THR A 206 14.98 13.30 -0.72
N SER A 207 14.54 14.52 -1.05
CA SER A 207 13.71 15.32 -0.14
C SER A 207 12.29 14.77 -0.10
N LEU A 208 11.86 14.31 1.08
CA LEU A 208 10.54 13.75 1.30
C LEU A 208 9.50 14.84 1.59
N LEU A 209 8.37 14.78 0.89
CA LEU A 209 7.27 15.75 0.96
C LEU A 209 5.99 15.13 1.56
N PHE A 210 5.21 15.98 2.25
CA PHE A 210 4.08 15.54 3.06
C PHE A 210 2.83 16.43 2.88
N GLY A 211 1.67 15.78 2.86
CA GLY A 211 0.34 16.37 2.88
C GLY A 211 -0.07 17.09 1.59
N SER A 212 -1.27 17.64 1.56
CA SER A 212 -1.82 18.32 0.37
C SER A 212 -0.99 19.51 -0.14
N GLN A 213 -0.17 20.11 0.72
CA GLN A 213 0.71 21.24 0.38
C GLN A 213 2.12 20.81 -0.02
N GLN A 214 2.43 19.51 0.05
CA GLN A 214 3.72 18.93 -0.32
C GLN A 214 4.89 19.66 0.37
N VAL A 215 4.79 19.81 1.69
CA VAL A 215 5.77 20.53 2.52
C VAL A 215 6.83 19.57 3.07
N SER A 216 7.92 20.11 3.60
CA SER A 216 8.94 19.29 4.28
C SER A 216 8.40 18.68 5.58
N PHE A 217 9.06 17.64 6.07
CA PHE A 217 8.68 16.96 7.31
C PHE A 217 8.58 17.91 8.52
N ILE A 218 9.54 18.84 8.66
CA ILE A 218 9.55 19.83 9.77
C ILE A 218 8.34 20.76 9.67
N GLU A 219 7.99 21.23 8.46
CA GLU A 219 6.82 22.08 8.27
C GLU A 219 5.52 21.30 8.53
N TRP A 220 5.47 20.02 8.14
CA TRP A 220 4.33 19.17 8.44
C TRP A 220 4.17 18.96 9.95
N GLN A 221 5.25 18.71 10.69
CA GLN A 221 5.24 18.59 12.15
C GLN A 221 4.72 19.85 12.87
N LYS A 222 5.03 21.04 12.35
CA LYS A 222 4.49 22.31 12.87
C LYS A 222 2.96 22.41 12.78
N THR A 223 2.31 21.63 11.92
CA THR A 223 0.84 21.56 11.85
C THR A 223 0.23 20.72 12.98
N GLY A 224 1.07 20.10 13.83
CA GLY A 224 0.65 19.21 14.91
C GLY A 224 0.59 17.73 14.52
N GLN A 225 0.83 17.41 13.24
CA GLN A 225 0.87 16.05 12.73
C GLN A 225 2.22 15.38 13.05
N ASP A 226 2.18 14.08 13.33
CA ASP A 226 3.35 13.21 13.19
C ASP A 226 4.61 13.58 13.99
N ASN A 227 4.41 14.21 15.16
CA ASN A 227 5.49 14.74 15.99
C ASN A 227 6.37 13.68 16.67
N ASN A 228 5.92 12.42 16.75
CA ASN A 228 6.73 11.33 17.31
C ASN A 228 7.44 10.49 16.24
N SER A 229 7.26 10.82 14.97
CA SER A 229 7.88 10.13 13.84
C SER A 229 9.24 10.70 13.49
N VAL A 230 10.02 9.94 12.71
CA VAL A 230 11.39 10.30 12.35
C VAL A 230 11.73 9.99 10.91
N ILE A 231 12.58 10.81 10.30
CA ILE A 231 13.31 10.44 9.08
C ILE A 231 14.64 9.81 9.50
N ALA A 232 14.77 8.49 9.38
CA ALA A 232 15.97 7.75 9.77
C ALA A 232 16.00 6.34 9.17
N ASP A 233 17.20 5.79 8.98
CA ASP A 233 17.38 4.41 8.50
C ASP A 233 16.67 3.41 9.45
N PRO A 234 15.71 2.59 8.96
CA PRO A 234 15.02 1.59 9.77
C PRO A 234 15.92 0.42 10.19
N LEU A 235 17.15 0.33 9.70
CA LEU A 235 18.12 -0.71 10.05
C LEU A 235 17.59 -2.13 9.80
N PHE A 236 17.07 -2.37 8.59
CA PHE A 236 16.68 -3.71 8.15
C PHE A 236 17.86 -4.69 8.28
N ILE A 237 17.57 -5.90 8.76
CA ILE A 237 18.55 -7.00 8.86
C ILE A 237 18.66 -7.74 7.51
N GLY A 238 17.54 -7.84 6.80
CA GLY A 238 17.48 -8.44 5.47
C GLY A 238 18.21 -7.60 4.42
N ASP A 239 18.57 -8.24 3.30
CA ASP A 239 19.15 -7.52 2.17
C ASP A 239 18.06 -6.69 1.46
N VAL A 240 18.12 -5.37 1.65
CA VAL A 240 17.19 -4.41 1.04
C VAL A 240 17.26 -4.38 -0.48
N ASN A 241 18.40 -4.75 -1.09
CA ASN A 241 18.50 -4.89 -2.55
C ASN A 241 17.77 -6.13 -3.08
N GLN A 242 17.43 -7.05 -2.18
CA GLN A 242 16.58 -8.21 -2.45
C GLN A 242 15.14 -7.99 -1.95
N CYS A 243 14.79 -6.77 -1.55
CA CYS A 243 13.50 -6.39 -0.99
C CYS A 243 13.12 -7.20 0.27
N ASP A 244 14.11 -7.55 1.09
CA ASP A 244 13.92 -8.27 2.35
C ASP A 244 13.63 -7.30 3.51
N PHE A 245 12.36 -6.88 3.61
CA PHE A 245 11.91 -5.87 4.57
C PHE A 245 11.24 -6.43 5.85
N PHE A 246 11.49 -7.69 6.19
CA PHE A 246 10.71 -8.37 7.25
C PHE A 246 11.15 -8.04 8.67
N THR A 247 12.44 -7.78 8.85
CA THR A 247 13.03 -7.68 10.19
C THR A 247 13.98 -6.50 10.30
N ILE A 248 13.86 -5.78 11.40
CA ILE A 248 14.73 -4.68 11.78
C ILE A 248 15.61 -5.07 12.97
N ARG A 249 16.75 -4.40 13.11
CA ARG A 249 17.60 -4.52 14.29
C ARG A 249 16.86 -3.98 15.53
N SER A 250 17.20 -4.52 16.70
CA SER A 250 16.60 -4.10 17.97
C SER A 250 16.91 -2.65 18.36
N ASP A 251 17.98 -2.06 17.82
CA ASP A 251 18.37 -0.67 18.04
C ASP A 251 17.81 0.31 16.98
N SER A 252 17.00 -0.19 16.05
CA SER A 252 16.31 0.59 15.02
C SER A 252 15.44 1.71 15.61
N PRO A 253 15.35 2.89 14.94
CA PRO A 253 14.36 3.90 15.29
C PRO A 253 12.93 3.34 15.28
N ALA A 254 12.61 2.45 14.32
CA ALA A 254 11.28 1.86 14.22
C ALA A 254 10.97 0.97 15.43
N ALA A 255 11.96 0.20 15.92
CA ALA A 255 11.80 -0.62 17.13
C ALA A 255 11.50 0.25 18.37
N LYS A 256 12.14 1.42 18.49
CA LYS A 256 11.89 2.38 19.59
C LYS A 256 10.48 2.99 19.53
N LEU A 257 9.94 3.14 18.33
CA LEU A 257 8.56 3.59 18.08
C LEU A 257 7.52 2.46 18.19
N GLY A 258 7.97 1.25 18.53
CA GLY A 258 7.09 0.11 18.79
C GLY A 258 6.77 -0.75 17.55
N PHE A 259 7.49 -0.56 16.43
CA PHE A 259 7.39 -1.46 15.29
C PHE A 259 7.79 -2.89 15.70
N ALA A 260 6.94 -3.85 15.35
CA ALA A 260 7.19 -5.27 15.53
C ALA A 260 7.60 -5.92 14.21
N ASN A 261 8.63 -6.77 14.25
CA ASN A 261 9.05 -7.54 13.09
C ASN A 261 7.89 -8.34 12.49
N ILE A 262 7.82 -8.37 11.16
CA ILE A 262 6.79 -9.08 10.41
C ILE A 262 7.29 -10.49 10.09
N THR A 263 6.41 -11.48 10.21
CA THR A 263 6.77 -12.87 9.92
C THR A 263 7.08 -13.04 8.43
N LYS A 264 8.28 -13.53 8.12
CA LYS A 264 8.64 -13.88 6.75
C LYS A 264 7.85 -15.09 6.27
N LEU A 265 7.08 -14.90 5.20
CA LEU A 265 6.32 -15.98 4.57
C LEU A 265 7.28 -16.97 3.89
N SER A 266 7.10 -18.28 4.13
CA SER A 266 7.96 -19.32 3.54
C SER A 266 7.90 -19.38 2.01
N LYS A 267 6.80 -18.88 1.43
CA LYS A 267 6.54 -18.78 -0.02
C LYS A 267 7.06 -17.49 -0.67
N TRP A 268 7.56 -16.54 0.13
CA TRP A 268 8.11 -15.30 -0.41
C TRP A 268 9.37 -15.59 -1.24
N THR A 269 9.50 -14.91 -2.38
CA THR A 269 10.71 -14.94 -3.20
C THR A 269 11.42 -13.59 -3.16
N SER A 270 12.74 -13.65 -3.05
CA SER A 270 13.62 -12.49 -3.08
C SER A 270 13.56 -11.74 -4.40
N GLY A 271 14.03 -10.49 -4.39
CA GLY A 271 14.15 -9.65 -5.56
C GLY A 271 13.11 -8.53 -5.59
N CYS A 272 13.60 -7.37 -6.04
CA CYS A 272 12.82 -6.17 -6.29
C CYS A 272 12.37 -6.06 -7.74
N ASP A 273 12.86 -6.92 -8.62
CA ASP A 273 12.52 -6.88 -10.04
C ASP A 273 11.06 -7.29 -10.25
N ALA A 274 10.38 -6.61 -11.17
CA ALA A 274 9.26 -7.23 -11.87
C ALA A 274 9.84 -8.44 -12.62
N ASN A 275 9.30 -9.64 -12.44
CA ASN A 275 9.70 -10.80 -13.25
C ASN A 275 9.17 -10.65 -14.69
N ASP A 276 9.42 -9.50 -15.30
CA ASP A 276 9.32 -9.27 -16.73
C ASP A 276 10.58 -9.84 -17.37
N GLU A 277 10.84 -11.14 -17.15
CA GLU A 277 11.61 -11.86 -18.14
C GLU A 277 10.90 -11.58 -19.47
N ASN A 278 11.65 -10.97 -20.38
CA ASN A 278 11.27 -10.41 -21.68
C ASN A 278 10.66 -11.43 -22.67
N ASP A 279 10.01 -12.47 -22.18
CA ASP A 279 9.09 -13.29 -22.94
C ASP A 279 7.79 -12.51 -23.14
N ASN A 280 7.86 -11.52 -24.04
CA ASN A 280 6.79 -10.80 -24.73
C ASN A 280 5.78 -11.73 -25.48
N ASN A 281 5.65 -12.98 -25.06
CA ASN A 281 4.74 -13.99 -25.61
C ASN A 281 3.44 -14.12 -24.80
N GLN A 282 3.24 -13.36 -23.72
CA GLN A 282 2.02 -13.41 -22.90
C GLN A 282 0.83 -12.59 -23.47
N PHE A 283 1.04 -11.82 -24.54
CA PHE A 283 -0.05 -11.31 -25.36
C PHE A 283 -0.59 -12.45 -26.24
N TYR A 284 -1.33 -13.38 -25.65
CA TYR A 284 -2.12 -14.32 -26.42
C TYR A 284 -3.07 -13.54 -27.32
N HIS A 285 -2.79 -13.60 -28.62
CA HIS A 285 -3.72 -13.35 -29.71
C HIS A 285 -5.05 -14.06 -29.42
N TRP A 286 -6.14 -13.31 -29.45
CA TRP A 286 -7.48 -13.84 -29.71
C TRP A 286 -7.84 -13.51 -31.15
#